data_AF-A0A847C638-F1
#
_entry.id   AF-A0A847C638-F1
#
_cell.length_a   1.000
_cell.length_b   1.000
_cell.length_c   1.000
_cell.angle_alpha   90.00
_cell.angle_beta   90.00
_cell.angle_gamma   90.00
#
_symmetry.space_group_name_H-M   'P 1'
#
loop_
_entity.id
_entity.type
_entity.pdbx_description
1 polymer ?
#
loop_
_entity_poly.entity_id
_entity_poly.type
_entity_poly.pdbx_seq_one_letter_code
_entity_poly.pdbx_strand_id
1 'polypeptide(L)'
;GASVSDFIPAAVLEIINSEIKNGRGPISTEKMELMLLSLLRMKNRDVFDNVPDATEGLNNRLYMHAKTAESWDALTNKTKSKRYAMSRIRRMAMCASLGIKSEDKEGIPPYTRVLAFNEKGREILRRIDSSSDFPVITKPATVRRLNDRIQKIFSLSAVGSDLYSLTFKNIKDRRGGEDYKKGPIII
;
A
#
# COMPACT_ATOMS: atom_id res chain seq x y z
N GLY A 1 24.29 7.69 4.72
CA GLY A 1 23.48 8.92 4.75
C GLY A 1 23.77 9.67 6.04
N ALA A 2 23.47 10.97 6.07
CA ALA A 2 23.61 11.78 7.29
C ALA A 2 22.66 11.30 8.41
N SER A 3 23.01 11.55 9.67
CA SER A 3 22.14 11.22 10.81
C SER A 3 20.84 12.03 10.73
N VAL A 4 19.71 11.37 10.99
CA VAL A 4 18.39 12.03 11.10
C VAL A 4 18.02 12.37 12.55
N SER A 5 18.89 12.01 13.52
CA SER A 5 18.64 12.14 14.96
C SER A 5 18.18 13.53 15.39
N ASP A 6 18.71 14.56 14.73
CA ASP A 6 18.50 15.96 15.13
C ASP A 6 17.16 16.52 14.60
N PHE A 7 16.49 15.77 13.72
CA PHE A 7 15.25 16.17 13.07
C PHE A 7 14.03 15.38 13.54
N ILE A 8 14.20 14.41 14.44
CA ILE A 8 13.13 13.53 14.90
C ILE A 8 13.13 13.34 16.42
N PRO A 9 11.97 13.08 17.05
CA PRO A 9 11.92 12.73 18.47
C PRO A 9 12.68 11.44 18.79
N ALA A 10 13.24 11.34 20.01
CA ALA A 10 13.98 10.18 20.46
C ALA A 10 13.20 8.85 20.35
N ALA A 11 11.90 8.86 20.68
CA ALA A 11 11.04 7.68 20.54
C ALA A 11 10.92 7.19 19.08
N VAL A 12 10.92 8.11 18.10
CA VAL A 12 10.90 7.75 16.68
C VAL A 12 12.25 7.14 16.27
N LEU A 13 13.36 7.70 16.75
CA LEU A 13 14.70 7.16 16.49
C LEU A 13 14.85 5.74 17.06
N GLU A 14 14.31 5.47 18.25
CA GLU A 14 14.30 4.14 18.85
C GLU A 14 13.54 3.11 18.00
N ILE A 15 12.35 3.48 17.51
CA ILE A 15 11.57 2.63 16.60
C ILE A 15 12.34 2.37 15.30
N ILE A 16 12.93 3.39 14.68
CA ILE A 16 13.73 3.24 13.46
C ILE A 16 14.89 2.28 13.70
N ASN A 17 15.65 2.46 14.78
CA ASN A 17 16.78 1.60 15.12
C ASN A 17 16.33 0.16 15.38
N SER A 18 15.18 -0.04 16.03
CA SER A 18 14.57 -1.36 16.23
C SER A 18 14.20 -2.03 14.91
N GLU A 19 13.56 -1.30 13.98
CA GLU A 19 13.20 -1.84 12.66
C GLU A 19 14.45 -2.18 11.82
N ILE A 20 15.51 -1.36 11.91
CA ILE A 20 16.80 -1.64 11.26
C ILE A 20 17.45 -2.88 11.86
N LYS A 21 17.54 -2.97 13.19
CA LYS A 21 18.10 -4.12 13.92
C LYS A 21 17.37 -5.42 13.58
N ASN A 22 16.05 -5.34 13.43
CA ASN A 22 15.21 -6.47 13.05
C ASN A 22 15.19 -6.75 11.54
N GLY A 23 15.92 -5.98 10.73
CA GLY A 23 16.02 -6.16 9.29
C GLY A 23 14.72 -5.85 8.52
N ARG A 24 13.81 -5.05 9.10
CA ARG A 24 12.59 -4.54 8.47
C ARG A 24 12.79 -3.15 7.84
N GLY A 25 13.99 -2.59 7.96
CA GLY A 25 14.39 -1.37 7.27
C GLY A 25 15.92 -1.17 7.25
N PRO A 26 16.41 -0.12 6.57
CA PRO A 26 15.69 0.61 5.51
C PRO A 26 15.40 -0.30 4.32
N ILE A 27 14.34 0.04 3.59
CA ILE A 27 13.89 -0.71 2.42
C ILE A 27 14.77 -0.40 1.21
N SER A 28 15.12 -1.42 0.42
CA SER A 28 15.82 -1.22 -0.86
C SER A 28 14.82 -0.76 -1.92
N THR A 29 15.02 0.46 -2.39
CA THR A 29 14.30 1.07 -3.50
C THR A 29 14.45 0.25 -4.78
N GLU A 30 15.62 -0.35 -5.00
CA GLU A 30 15.94 -1.15 -6.18
C GLU A 30 15.11 -2.43 -6.19
N LYS A 31 15.00 -3.14 -5.05
CA LYS A 31 14.15 -4.34 -4.95
C LYS A 31 12.68 -4.01 -5.17
N MET A 32 12.22 -2.91 -4.57
CA MET A 32 10.84 -2.47 -4.73
C MET A 32 10.54 -2.11 -6.19
N GLU A 33 11.43 -1.38 -6.85
CA GLU A 33 11.34 -1.03 -8.26
C GLU A 33 11.25 -2.27 -9.14
N LEU A 34 12.18 -3.21 -8.99
CA LEU A 34 12.19 -4.44 -9.80
C LEU A 34 10.90 -5.25 -9.63
N MET A 35 10.40 -5.34 -8.40
CA MET A 35 9.14 -6.01 -8.10
C MET A 35 7.96 -5.30 -8.78
N LEU A 36 7.84 -3.98 -8.66
CA LEU A 36 6.74 -3.22 -9.28
C LEU A 36 6.80 -3.32 -10.82
N LEU A 37 7.98 -3.19 -11.42
CA LEU A 37 8.17 -3.36 -12.86
C LEU A 37 7.81 -4.78 -13.31
N SER A 38 8.17 -5.82 -12.54
CA SER A 38 7.79 -7.19 -12.87
C SER A 38 6.26 -7.37 -12.89
N LEU A 39 5.54 -6.80 -11.91
CA LEU A 39 4.08 -6.86 -11.85
C LEU A 39 3.47 -6.19 -13.08
N LEU A 40 3.92 -4.98 -13.43
CA LEU A 40 3.43 -4.26 -14.60
C LEU A 40 3.70 -5.01 -15.93
N ARG A 41 4.84 -5.70 -16.04
CA ARG A 41 5.17 -6.51 -17.22
C ARG A 41 4.25 -7.71 -17.38
N MET A 42 3.72 -8.26 -16.28
CA MET A 42 2.74 -9.34 -16.31
C MET A 42 1.30 -8.87 -16.58
N LYS A 43 0.97 -7.60 -16.34
CA LYS A 43 -0.38 -7.08 -16.57
C LYS A 43 -0.72 -6.98 -18.07
N ASN A 44 -1.96 -7.30 -18.41
CA ASN A 44 -2.52 -7.07 -19.74
C ASN A 44 -2.98 -5.61 -19.89
N ARG A 45 -3.38 -5.24 -21.10
CA ARG A 45 -3.87 -3.90 -21.44
C ARG A 45 -5.07 -3.46 -20.59
N ASP A 46 -6.01 -4.38 -20.32
CA ASP A 46 -7.23 -4.13 -19.54
C ASP A 46 -6.94 -3.51 -18.17
N VAL A 47 -5.88 -3.95 -17.48
CA VAL A 47 -5.50 -3.36 -16.19
C VAL A 47 -5.19 -1.86 -16.32
N PHE A 48 -4.45 -1.46 -17.36
CA PHE A 48 -4.05 -0.06 -17.55
C PHE A 48 -5.20 0.83 -18.00
N ASP A 49 -6.17 0.27 -18.71
CA ASP A 49 -7.37 0.99 -19.12
C ASP A 49 -8.32 1.23 -17.94
N ASN A 50 -8.28 0.36 -16.93
CA ASN A 50 -9.17 0.40 -15.77
C ASN A 50 -8.55 1.00 -14.51
N VAL A 51 -7.30 1.50 -14.51
CA VAL A 51 -6.76 2.18 -13.31
C VAL A 51 -7.44 3.52 -13.08
N PRO A 52 -7.46 4.03 -11.83
CA PRO A 52 -7.91 5.39 -11.56
C PRO A 52 -7.16 6.41 -12.43
N ASP A 53 -7.88 7.39 -12.93
CA ASP A 53 -7.34 8.52 -13.70
C ASP A 53 -6.69 8.12 -15.05
N ALA A 54 -7.07 6.98 -15.61
CA ALA A 54 -6.71 6.51 -16.95
C ALA A 54 -7.41 7.30 -18.08
N THR A 55 -7.09 8.58 -18.25
CA THR A 55 -7.72 9.43 -19.26
C THR A 55 -6.77 9.78 -20.41
N GLU A 56 -7.34 10.05 -21.59
CA GLU A 56 -6.69 10.81 -22.67
C GLU A 56 -5.36 10.21 -23.18
N GLY A 57 -5.29 8.87 -23.23
CA GLY A 57 -4.14 8.14 -23.75
C GLY A 57 -2.97 8.01 -22.77
N LEU A 58 -3.10 8.51 -21.53
CA LEU A 58 -2.07 8.34 -20.50
C LEU A 58 -1.89 6.86 -20.11
N ASN A 59 -2.98 6.11 -20.05
CA ASN A 59 -3.02 4.64 -19.95
C ASN A 59 -2.21 3.97 -21.05
N ASN A 60 -2.37 4.40 -22.31
CA ASN A 60 -1.64 3.84 -23.45
C ASN A 60 -0.13 4.06 -23.31
N ARG A 61 0.29 5.28 -22.93
CA ARG A 61 1.70 5.59 -22.67
C ARG A 61 2.27 4.74 -21.54
N LEU A 62 1.54 4.66 -20.41
CA LEU A 62 1.96 3.87 -19.27
C LEU A 62 2.10 2.39 -19.63
N TYR A 63 1.14 1.83 -20.38
CA TYR A 63 1.21 0.45 -20.86
C TYR A 63 2.44 0.19 -21.74
N MET A 64 2.68 1.05 -22.73
CA MET A 64 3.83 0.90 -23.64
C MET A 64 5.17 0.96 -22.92
N HIS A 65 5.32 1.92 -22.01
CA HIS A 65 6.56 2.10 -21.26
C HIS A 65 6.74 1.09 -20.13
N ALA A 66 5.65 0.57 -19.54
CA ALA A 66 5.71 -0.48 -18.53
C ALA A 66 6.42 -1.76 -19.04
N LYS A 67 6.33 -2.04 -20.35
CA LYS A 67 6.97 -3.21 -20.96
C LYS A 67 8.47 -3.05 -21.20
N THR A 68 8.95 -1.81 -21.33
CA THR A 68 10.30 -1.52 -21.85
C THR A 68 11.17 -0.71 -20.90
N ALA A 69 10.56 -0.03 -19.92
CA ALA A 69 11.29 0.79 -18.97
C ALA A 69 12.27 -0.04 -18.12
N GLU A 70 13.45 0.53 -17.97
CA GLU A 70 14.62 0.02 -17.27
C GLU A 70 14.61 0.33 -15.77
N SER A 71 13.86 1.35 -15.36
CA SER A 71 13.67 1.76 -13.97
C SER A 71 12.30 2.40 -13.74
N TRP A 72 11.91 2.59 -12.48
CA TRP A 72 10.66 3.27 -12.10
C TRP A 72 10.69 4.74 -12.51
N ASP A 73 11.84 5.39 -12.32
CA ASP A 73 12.04 6.76 -12.77
C ASP A 73 12.00 6.85 -14.31
N ALA A 74 12.60 5.90 -15.04
CA ALA A 74 12.49 5.84 -16.50
C ALA A 74 11.03 5.64 -16.95
N LEU A 75 10.28 4.74 -16.29
CA LEU A 75 8.86 4.52 -16.56
C LEU A 75 8.06 5.81 -16.41
N THR A 76 8.20 6.49 -15.27
CA THR A 76 7.41 7.68 -14.96
C THR A 76 7.81 8.88 -15.83
N ASN A 77 9.11 9.05 -16.10
CA ASN A 77 9.61 10.10 -16.99
C ASN A 77 9.17 9.89 -18.46
N LYS A 78 9.27 8.67 -19.00
CA LYS A 78 8.83 8.36 -20.38
C LYS A 78 7.31 8.48 -20.53
N THR A 79 6.55 8.14 -19.49
CA THR A 79 5.08 8.32 -19.48
C THR A 79 4.68 9.80 -19.40
N LYS A 80 5.53 10.66 -18.81
CA LYS A 80 5.23 12.07 -18.56
C LYS A 80 4.86 12.82 -19.83
N SER A 81 3.86 13.68 -19.69
CA SER A 81 3.50 14.70 -20.67
C SER A 81 3.45 16.06 -19.98
N LYS A 82 3.44 17.15 -20.76
CA LYS A 82 3.24 18.51 -20.21
C LYS A 82 1.90 18.65 -19.47
N ARG A 83 0.94 17.78 -19.75
CA ARG A 83 -0.45 17.87 -19.27
C ARG A 83 -0.67 17.29 -17.87
N TYR A 84 0.19 16.39 -17.40
CA TYR A 84 -0.04 15.68 -16.14
C TYR A 84 1.10 15.81 -15.14
N ALA A 85 0.74 16.01 -13.88
CA ALA A 85 1.68 16.00 -12.77
C ALA A 85 2.33 14.62 -12.59
N MET A 86 3.60 14.60 -12.18
CA MET A 86 4.34 13.36 -11.94
C MET A 86 3.69 12.48 -10.86
N SER A 87 3.08 13.10 -9.84
CA SER A 87 2.35 12.40 -8.79
C SER A 87 1.16 11.59 -9.30
N ARG A 88 0.47 12.06 -10.35
CA ARG A 88 -0.62 11.31 -11.01
C ARG A 88 -0.08 10.06 -11.68
N ILE A 89 1.01 10.17 -12.43
CA ILE A 89 1.64 9.05 -13.14
C ILE A 89 2.14 8.00 -12.14
N ARG A 90 2.80 8.42 -11.07
CA ARG A 90 3.25 7.54 -9.99
C ARG A 90 2.09 6.79 -9.34
N ARG A 91 0.97 7.47 -9.05
CA ARG A 91 -0.24 6.84 -8.52
C ARG A 91 -0.84 5.83 -9.49
N MET A 92 -0.98 6.19 -10.77
CA MET A 92 -1.49 5.28 -11.80
C MET A 92 -0.63 4.03 -11.96
N ALA A 93 0.70 4.18 -12.01
CA ALA A 93 1.63 3.05 -12.08
C ALA A 93 1.54 2.14 -10.84
N MET A 94 1.40 2.73 -9.65
CA MET A 94 1.19 1.96 -8.42
C MET A 94 -0.14 1.21 -8.45
N CYS A 95 -1.24 1.86 -8.82
CA CYS A 95 -2.55 1.22 -8.95
C CYS A 95 -2.51 0.06 -9.96
N ALA A 96 -1.86 0.25 -11.12
CA ALA A 96 -1.69 -0.81 -12.11
C ALA A 96 -0.89 -2.00 -11.55
N SER A 97 0.18 -1.72 -10.79
CA SER A 97 1.02 -2.75 -10.16
C SER A 97 0.22 -3.56 -9.14
N LEU A 98 -0.56 -2.89 -8.30
CA LEU A 98 -1.36 -3.49 -7.23
C LEU A 98 -2.70 -4.07 -7.72
N GLY A 99 -3.11 -3.79 -8.96
CA GLY A 99 -4.40 -4.21 -9.50
C GLY A 99 -5.59 -3.40 -8.99
N ILE A 100 -5.35 -2.18 -8.50
CA ILE A 100 -6.40 -1.25 -8.06
C ILE A 100 -7.08 -0.65 -9.29
N LYS A 101 -8.40 -0.82 -9.39
CA LYS A 101 -9.22 -0.32 -10.48
C LYS A 101 -9.91 0.99 -10.13
N SER A 102 -10.43 1.69 -11.14
CA SER A 102 -11.17 2.94 -10.96
C SER A 102 -12.45 2.75 -10.15
N GLU A 103 -13.10 1.59 -10.24
CA GLU A 103 -14.27 1.28 -9.41
C GLU A 103 -13.93 1.16 -7.91
N ASP A 104 -12.68 0.83 -7.56
CA ASP A 104 -12.27 0.62 -6.17
C ASP A 104 -12.12 1.94 -5.39
N LYS A 105 -11.99 3.07 -6.08
CA LYS A 105 -11.92 4.41 -5.46
C LYS A 105 -13.28 5.05 -5.21
N GLU A 106 -14.37 4.47 -5.73
CA GLU A 106 -15.69 5.10 -5.68
C GLU A 106 -16.33 4.96 -4.29
N GLY A 107 -17.03 6.02 -3.87
CA GLY A 107 -17.77 6.08 -2.61
C GLY A 107 -16.92 6.23 -1.34
N ILE A 108 -17.53 5.92 -0.20
CA ILE A 108 -16.90 6.03 1.13
C ILE A 108 -16.14 4.73 1.45
N PRO A 109 -14.97 4.78 2.11
CA PRO A 109 -14.29 3.58 2.60
C PRO A 109 -15.24 2.67 3.39
N PRO A 110 -15.30 1.36 3.07
CA PRO A 110 -16.36 0.50 3.59
C PRO A 110 -16.08 -0.04 5.00
N TYR A 111 -14.93 0.28 5.59
CA TYR A 111 -14.55 -0.09 6.95
C TYR A 111 -13.48 0.85 7.51
N THR A 112 -13.24 0.78 8.82
CA THR A 112 -12.03 1.30 9.47
C THR A 112 -11.20 0.15 10.01
N ARG A 113 -9.91 0.10 9.68
CA ARG A 113 -8.97 -0.86 10.28
C ARG A 113 -8.18 -0.17 11.37
N VAL A 114 -8.27 -0.70 12.58
CA VAL A 114 -7.53 -0.17 13.72
C VAL A 114 -6.11 -0.72 13.67
N LEU A 115 -5.12 0.16 13.57
CA LEU A 115 -3.69 -0.21 13.57
C LEU A 115 -3.06 -0.10 14.96
N ALA A 116 -3.54 0.85 15.77
CA ALA A 116 -3.15 1.01 17.15
C ALA A 116 -4.21 1.78 17.95
N PHE A 117 -4.22 1.62 19.27
CA PHE A 117 -5.01 2.45 20.19
C PHE A 117 -4.41 2.42 21.60
N ASN A 118 -4.67 3.48 22.38
CA ASN A 118 -4.39 3.55 23.82
C ASN A 118 -5.68 3.40 24.63
N GLU A 119 -5.65 3.61 25.95
CA GLU A 119 -6.85 3.44 26.79
C GLU A 119 -8.01 4.36 26.36
N LYS A 120 -7.74 5.62 26.03
CA LYS A 120 -8.76 6.54 25.49
C LYS A 120 -9.32 6.04 24.16
N GLY A 121 -8.45 5.54 23.27
CA GLY A 121 -8.86 4.92 22.01
C GLY A 121 -9.75 3.69 22.24
N ARG A 122 -9.45 2.88 23.25
CA ARG A 122 -10.27 1.73 23.65
C ARG A 122 -11.67 2.14 24.07
N GLU A 123 -11.80 3.20 24.86
CA GLU A 123 -13.10 3.75 25.25
C GLU A 123 -13.93 4.21 24.04
N ILE A 124 -13.30 4.90 23.10
CA ILE A 124 -13.95 5.34 21.85
C ILE A 124 -14.38 4.13 21.02
N LEU A 125 -13.52 3.13 20.85
CA LEU A 125 -13.83 1.91 20.10
C LEU A 125 -15.02 1.15 20.71
N ARG A 126 -15.09 1.06 22.05
CA ARG A 126 -16.23 0.46 22.75
C ARG A 126 -17.53 1.22 22.47
N ARG A 127 -17.49 2.56 22.45
CA ARG A 127 -18.67 3.38 22.14
C ARG A 127 -19.13 3.14 20.70
N ILE A 128 -18.21 3.15 19.75
CA ILE A 128 -18.52 2.90 18.32
C ILE A 128 -19.18 1.53 18.16
N ASP A 129 -18.62 0.48 18.79
CA ASP A 129 -19.15 -0.88 18.74
C ASP A 129 -20.60 -0.97 19.28
N SER A 130 -20.93 -0.13 20.26
CA SER A 130 -22.29 -0.07 20.83
C SER A 130 -23.27 0.84 20.08
N SER A 131 -22.79 1.71 19.18
CA SER A 131 -23.59 2.83 18.65
C SER A 131 -23.57 2.96 17.12
N SER A 132 -22.91 2.06 16.39
CA SER A 132 -22.77 2.17 14.95
C SER A 132 -22.70 0.80 14.28
N ASP A 133 -23.42 0.65 13.18
CA ASP A 133 -23.29 -0.51 12.29
C ASP A 133 -22.09 -0.40 11.33
N PHE A 134 -21.29 0.67 11.43
CA PHE A 134 -20.13 0.86 10.58
C PHE A 134 -19.00 -0.12 10.94
N PRO A 135 -18.47 -0.91 9.99
CA PRO A 135 -17.49 -1.95 10.30
C PRO A 135 -16.15 -1.40 10.81
N VAL A 136 -15.81 -1.71 12.06
CA VAL A 136 -14.50 -1.44 12.65
C VAL A 136 -13.72 -2.75 12.85
N ILE A 137 -12.66 -2.94 12.08
CA ILE A 137 -11.84 -4.14 12.08
C ILE A 137 -10.72 -3.98 13.11
N THR A 138 -10.88 -4.60 14.27
CA THR A 138 -9.85 -4.77 15.32
C THR A 138 -9.23 -6.17 15.31
N LYS A 139 -9.95 -7.18 14.82
CA LYS A 139 -9.46 -8.56 14.62
C LYS A 139 -9.45 -8.87 13.13
N PRO A 140 -8.32 -8.79 12.43
CA PRO A 140 -8.31 -8.88 10.97
C PRO A 140 -8.94 -10.15 10.38
N ALA A 141 -8.88 -11.27 11.11
CA ALA A 141 -9.52 -12.52 10.70
C ALA A 141 -11.05 -12.41 10.48
N THR A 142 -11.73 -11.43 11.08
CA THR A 142 -13.18 -11.23 10.91
C THR A 142 -13.55 -10.73 9.53
N VAL A 143 -12.60 -10.17 8.76
CA VAL A 143 -12.85 -9.64 7.42
C VAL A 143 -13.50 -10.68 6.49
N ARG A 144 -13.18 -11.96 6.67
CA ARG A 144 -13.73 -13.09 5.89
C ARG A 144 -15.23 -13.29 6.06
N ARG A 145 -15.84 -12.65 7.06
CA ARG A 145 -17.27 -12.71 7.36
C ARG A 145 -18.02 -11.45 6.94
N LEU A 146 -17.31 -10.45 6.43
CA LEU A 146 -17.88 -9.18 5.99
C LEU A 146 -18.26 -9.24 4.50
N ASN A 147 -18.97 -8.23 4.00
CA ASN A 147 -19.41 -8.21 2.60
C ASN A 147 -18.24 -8.18 1.60
N ASP A 148 -18.53 -8.53 0.35
CA ASP A 148 -17.54 -8.66 -0.72
C ASP A 148 -16.75 -7.38 -0.98
N ARG A 149 -17.39 -6.21 -0.85
CA ARG A 149 -16.73 -4.92 -1.02
C ARG A 149 -15.63 -4.72 0.03
N ILE A 150 -15.91 -5.02 1.30
CA ILE A 150 -14.92 -4.94 2.38
C ILE A 150 -13.79 -5.94 2.14
N GLN A 151 -14.13 -7.19 1.79
CA GLN A 151 -13.13 -8.22 1.51
C GLN A 151 -12.20 -7.82 0.35
N LYS A 152 -12.75 -7.24 -0.72
CA LYS A 152 -11.98 -6.73 -1.88
C LYS A 152 -11.05 -5.58 -1.49
N ILE A 153 -11.56 -4.54 -0.82
CA ILE A 153 -10.73 -3.39 -0.44
C ILE A 153 -9.64 -3.77 0.58
N PHE A 154 -9.96 -4.68 1.50
CA PHE A 154 -8.98 -5.21 2.44
C PHE A 154 -7.89 -6.02 1.72
N SER A 155 -8.26 -6.87 0.76
CA SER A 155 -7.28 -7.70 0.04
C SER A 155 -6.31 -6.85 -0.80
N LEU A 156 -6.77 -5.76 -1.41
CA LEU A 156 -5.89 -4.80 -2.11
C LEU A 156 -4.83 -4.21 -1.16
N SER A 157 -5.24 -3.86 0.07
CA SER A 157 -4.32 -3.38 1.10
C SER A 157 -3.34 -4.46 1.54
N ALA A 158 -3.83 -5.69 1.77
CA ALA A 158 -3.03 -6.83 2.19
C ALA A 158 -1.98 -7.24 1.14
N VAL A 159 -2.32 -7.19 -0.16
CA VAL A 159 -1.37 -7.42 -1.25
C VAL A 159 -0.25 -6.37 -1.22
N GLY A 160 -0.58 -5.10 -0.96
CA GLY A 160 0.43 -4.04 -0.79
C GLY A 160 1.41 -4.35 0.35
N SER A 161 0.88 -4.75 1.52
CA SER A 161 1.68 -5.15 2.68
C SER A 161 2.56 -6.38 2.39
N ASP A 162 2.02 -7.38 1.70
CA ASP A 162 2.74 -8.61 1.35
C ASP A 162 3.90 -8.30 0.39
N LEU A 163 3.67 -7.50 -0.64
CA LEU A 163 4.71 -7.04 -1.57
C LEU A 163 5.76 -6.20 -0.86
N TYR A 164 5.36 -5.28 0.01
CA TYR A 164 6.29 -4.47 0.80
C TYR A 164 7.19 -5.34 1.66
N SER A 165 6.65 -6.39 2.29
CA SER A 165 7.41 -7.29 3.17
C SER A 165 8.55 -8.02 2.44
N LEU A 166 8.42 -8.30 1.14
CA LEU A 166 9.46 -8.96 0.34
C LEU A 166 10.78 -8.17 0.29
N THR A 167 10.71 -6.88 0.56
CA THR A 167 11.87 -5.99 0.54
C THR A 167 12.69 -6.02 1.84
N PHE A 168 12.17 -6.63 2.92
CA PHE A 168 12.87 -6.75 4.20
C PHE A 168 14.18 -7.55 4.07
N LYS A 169 15.20 -7.18 4.84
CA LYS A 169 16.45 -7.94 4.93
C LYS A 169 16.23 -9.26 5.67
N ASN A 170 15.43 -9.25 6.73
CA ASN A 170 15.07 -10.46 7.46
C ASN A 170 14.08 -11.32 6.67
N ILE A 171 14.55 -12.47 6.17
CA ILE A 171 13.76 -13.38 5.32
C ILE A 171 12.54 -13.94 6.05
N LYS A 172 12.61 -14.14 7.38
CA LYS A 172 11.49 -14.67 8.17
C LYS A 172 10.29 -13.71 8.22
N ASP A 173 10.53 -12.43 7.98
CA ASP A 173 9.50 -11.38 8.01
C ASP A 173 8.92 -11.10 6.61
N ARG A 174 9.41 -11.77 5.55
CA ARG A 174 8.88 -11.66 4.16
C ARG A 174 7.64 -12.51 3.89
N ARG A 175 7.03 -13.07 4.94
CA ARG A 175 5.86 -13.95 4.82
C ARG A 175 4.63 -13.12 4.48
N GLY A 176 3.84 -13.61 3.53
CA GLY A 176 2.55 -13.01 3.18
C GLY A 176 1.44 -13.33 4.19
N GLY A 177 0.35 -12.57 4.07
CA GLY A 177 -0.87 -12.75 4.87
C GLY A 177 -0.78 -12.25 6.30
N GLU A 178 0.24 -11.45 6.65
CA GLU A 178 0.39 -10.90 8.00
C GLU A 178 -0.74 -9.92 8.35
N ASP A 179 -1.29 -9.24 7.34
CA ASP A 179 -2.44 -8.35 7.52
C ASP A 179 -3.68 -9.06 8.05
N TYR A 180 -3.83 -10.36 7.81
CA TYR A 180 -4.93 -11.18 8.34
C TYR A 180 -4.69 -11.71 9.75
N LYS A 181 -3.49 -11.48 10.32
CA LYS A 181 -3.07 -12.04 11.62
C LYS A 181 -2.77 -10.97 12.66
N LYS A 182 -2.09 -9.89 12.25
CA LYS A 182 -1.62 -8.85 13.17
C LYS A 182 -2.76 -7.93 13.59
N GLY A 183 -3.18 -8.06 14.84
CA GLY A 183 -4.08 -7.12 15.49
C GLY A 183 -3.43 -5.75 15.73
N PRO A 184 -4.21 -4.77 16.20
CA PRO A 184 -3.72 -3.44 16.54
C PRO A 184 -2.69 -3.48 17.67
N ILE A 185 -1.75 -2.55 17.63
CA ILE A 185 -0.82 -2.28 18.72
C ILE A 185 -1.58 -1.59 19.85
N ILE A 186 -1.42 -2.07 21.07
CA ILE A 186 -1.97 -1.43 22.26
C ILE A 186 -0.84 -0.61 22.90
N ILE A 187 -1.08 0.69 23.04
CA ILE A 187 -0.12 1.68 23.56
C ILE A 187 -0.52 2.07 24.98
#